data_AF-A0A140KAM3-F1
#
_entry.id   AF-A0A140KAM3-F1
#
_cell.length_a   1.000
_cell.length_b   1.000
_cell.length_c   1.000
_cell.angle_alpha   90.00
_cell.angle_beta   90.00
_cell.angle_gamma   90.00
#
_symmetry.space_group_name_H-M   'P 1'
#
loop_
_entity.id
_entity.type
_entity.pdbx_description
1 polymer ?
#
loop_
_entity_poly.entity_id
_entity_poly.type
_entity_poly.pdbx_seq_one_letter_code
_entity_poly.pdbx_strand_id
1 'polypeptide(L)'
;MSTNPASNNKPAPCIVDFGTIVNKDDIKRLLNDLCHVRYFHSIDGQSQSEGQGYILEVFNEPNQSTLIANGSIYINVQSFDYLQLSQSFSQETCFDLVQEHRILRLIPISVQNSEQILTRNIDAATIEAMVTDVLSARLDVQLDDDF
;
A
#
# COMPACT_ATOMS: atom_id res chain seq x y z
N MET A 1 -36.85 1.82 31.73
CA MET A 1 -36.30 2.99 31.00
C MET A 1 -35.37 2.44 29.93
N SER A 2 -35.90 2.12 28.75
CA SER A 2 -35.09 1.66 27.63
C SER A 2 -34.43 2.86 26.97
N THR A 3 -33.10 2.94 27.04
CA THR A 3 -32.32 3.92 26.28
C THR A 3 -32.40 3.55 24.80
N ASN A 4 -33.23 4.27 24.06
CA ASN A 4 -33.26 4.20 22.61
C ASN A 4 -31.89 4.68 22.10
N PRO A 5 -31.06 3.84 21.44
CA PRO A 5 -29.84 4.35 20.83
C PRO A 5 -30.30 5.27 19.70
N ALA A 6 -30.08 6.57 19.85
CA ALA A 6 -30.30 7.52 18.79
C ALA A 6 -29.57 7.00 17.55
N SER A 7 -30.31 6.65 16.51
CA SER A 7 -29.77 6.32 15.21
C SER A 7 -28.93 7.51 14.78
N ASN A 8 -27.61 7.35 14.85
CA ASN A 8 -26.67 8.41 14.52
C ASN A 8 -26.66 8.54 12.99
N ASN A 9 -27.72 9.16 12.45
CA ASN A 9 -28.07 9.21 11.04
C ASN A 9 -27.23 10.24 10.27
N LYS A 10 -25.95 10.37 10.64
CA LYS A 10 -25.00 11.23 9.96
C LYS A 10 -24.41 10.44 8.80
N PRO A 11 -24.25 11.06 7.61
CA PRO A 11 -23.54 10.41 6.53
C PRO A 11 -22.10 10.09 6.96
N ALA A 12 -21.53 9.04 6.39
CA ALA A 12 -20.11 8.75 6.56
C ALA A 12 -19.27 9.96 6.08
N PRO A 13 -18.11 10.23 6.70
CA PRO A 13 -17.21 11.29 6.24
C PRO A 13 -16.79 11.07 4.77
N CYS A 14 -16.64 12.18 4.05
CA CYS A 14 -16.09 12.21 2.69
C CYS A 14 -14.83 13.09 2.71
N ILE A 15 -13.68 12.49 2.40
CA ILE A 15 -12.38 13.17 2.41
C ILE A 15 -11.81 13.05 0.99
N VAL A 16 -11.44 14.20 0.41
CA VAL A 16 -10.89 14.30 -0.94
C VAL A 16 -9.60 15.10 -0.85
N ASP A 17 -8.48 14.47 -1.22
CA ASP A 17 -7.09 14.99 -1.26
C ASP A 17 -6.49 15.48 0.06
N PHE A 18 -7.28 16.10 0.93
CA PHE A 18 -6.83 16.74 2.16
C PHE A 18 -7.81 16.43 3.29
N GLY A 19 -7.28 16.15 4.48
CA GLY A 19 -8.10 15.95 5.66
C GLY A 19 -7.44 15.06 6.70
N THR A 20 -8.13 14.93 7.84
CA THR A 20 -7.69 14.11 8.96
C THR A 20 -8.54 12.84 9.02
N ILE A 21 -7.88 11.68 9.01
CA ILE A 21 -8.52 10.37 9.14
C ILE A 21 -8.18 9.82 10.52
N VAL A 22 -9.20 9.58 11.34
CA VAL A 22 -9.06 9.03 12.69
C VAL A 22 -9.48 7.56 12.79
N ASN A 23 -10.30 7.09 11.85
CA ASN A 23 -10.76 5.71 11.81
C ASN A 23 -9.61 4.79 11.36
N LYS A 24 -9.26 3.81 12.19
CA LYS A 24 -8.10 2.92 11.96
C LYS A 24 -8.24 2.02 10.73
N ASP A 25 -9.45 1.59 10.42
CA ASP A 25 -9.71 0.74 9.25
C ASP A 25 -9.63 1.55 7.95
N ASP A 26 -10.05 2.81 7.99
CA ASP A 26 -9.87 3.75 6.88
C ASP A 26 -8.38 4.05 6.63
N ILE A 27 -7.61 4.31 7.70
CA ILE A 27 -6.15 4.49 7.61
C ILE A 27 -5.49 3.24 7.04
N LYS A 28 -5.81 2.05 7.57
CA LYS A 28 -5.25 0.77 7.12
C LYS A 28 -5.53 0.53 5.64
N ARG A 29 -6.79 0.71 5.23
CA ARG A 29 -7.21 0.57 3.82
C ARG A 29 -6.44 1.51 2.91
N LEU A 30 -6.34 2.79 3.29
CA LEU A 30 -5.65 3.80 2.49
C LEU A 30 -4.14 3.50 2.34
N LEU A 31 -3.48 3.05 3.40
CA LEU A 31 -2.05 2.76 3.37
C LEU A 31 -1.70 1.43 2.68
N ASN A 32 -2.63 0.46 2.67
CA ASN A 32 -2.44 -0.81 1.95
C ASN A 32 -2.31 -0.64 0.44
N ASP A 33 -2.85 0.46 -0.11
CA ASP A 33 -2.73 0.78 -1.54
C ASP A 33 -1.34 1.34 -1.90
N LEU A 34 -0.50 1.63 -0.90
CA LEU A 34 0.85 2.14 -1.10
C LEU A 34 1.86 0.99 -1.19
N CYS A 35 2.71 1.00 -2.22
CA CYS A 35 3.78 0.01 -2.39
C CYS A 35 5.15 0.58 -2.00
N HIS A 36 5.70 1.47 -2.84
CA HIS A 36 7.04 2.04 -2.66
C HIS A 36 6.92 3.51 -2.24
N VAL A 37 7.58 3.88 -1.15
CA VAL A 37 7.45 5.22 -0.55
C VAL A 37 8.80 5.79 -0.15
N ARG A 38 8.91 7.13 -0.20
CA ARG A 38 9.87 7.88 0.61
C ARG A 38 9.27 8.07 1.99
N TYR A 39 10.05 7.84 3.03
CA TYR A 39 9.64 8.12 4.41
C TYR A 39 10.50 9.20 5.04
N PHE A 40 9.87 10.00 5.89
CA PHE A 40 10.52 10.97 6.76
C PHE A 40 9.98 10.78 8.18
N HIS A 41 10.85 10.45 9.12
CA HIS A 41 10.53 10.30 10.52
C HIS A 41 11.07 11.50 11.30
N SER A 42 10.18 12.18 12.01
CA SER A 42 10.54 13.32 12.86
C SER A 42 9.93 13.19 14.25
N ILE A 43 10.62 13.74 15.24
CA ILE A 43 10.19 13.86 16.64
C ILE A 43 10.49 15.29 17.05
N ASP A 44 9.50 15.98 17.64
CA ASP A 44 9.61 17.40 18.05
C ASP A 44 10.05 18.31 16.90
N GLY A 45 9.58 18.01 15.67
CA GLY A 45 9.94 18.71 14.44
C GLY A 45 11.38 18.47 13.96
N GLN A 46 12.18 17.67 14.67
CA GLN A 46 13.55 17.32 14.27
C GLN A 46 13.54 16.03 13.45
N SER A 47 14.14 16.08 12.26
CA SER A 47 14.33 14.88 11.43
C SER A 47 15.24 13.88 12.15
N GLN A 48 14.73 12.67 12.34
CA GLN A 48 15.45 11.57 12.98
C GLN A 48 16.00 10.59 11.95
N SER A 49 15.23 10.32 10.89
CA SER A 49 15.59 9.38 9.84
C SER A 49 14.75 9.64 8.60
N GLU A 50 15.34 9.41 7.43
CA GLU A 50 14.66 9.46 6.14
C GLU A 50 15.21 8.37 5.23
N GLY A 51 14.42 7.97 4.24
CA GLY A 51 14.85 6.97 3.27
C GLY A 51 13.73 6.53 2.34
N GLN A 52 13.95 5.37 1.71
CA GLN A 52 13.01 4.72 0.82
C GLN A 52 12.74 3.30 1.30
N GLY A 53 11.55 2.79 1.04
CA GLY A 53 11.19 1.42 1.39
C GLY A 53 9.85 0.98 0.83
N TYR A 54 9.60 -0.32 0.94
CA TYR A 54 8.38 -0.96 0.52
C TYR A 54 7.50 -1.26 1.72
N ILE A 55 6.23 -0.88 1.63
CA ILE A 55 5.22 -1.29 2.59
C ILE A 55 4.89 -2.75 2.31
N LEU A 56 5.26 -3.61 3.25
CA LEU A 56 5.02 -5.04 3.17
C LEU A 56 3.70 -5.42 3.85
N GLU A 57 3.33 -4.69 4.90
CA GLU A 57 2.09 -4.94 5.62
C GLU A 57 1.61 -3.68 6.35
N VAL A 58 0.28 -3.47 6.34
CA VAL A 58 -0.40 -2.54 7.24
C VAL A 58 -1.41 -3.32 8.07
N PHE A 59 -1.31 -3.23 9.39
CA PHE A 59 -2.13 -3.97 10.33
C PHE A 59 -2.61 -3.10 11.48
N ASN A 60 -3.53 -3.65 12.29
CA ASN A 60 -4.26 -2.94 13.34
C ASN A 60 -4.27 -3.80 14.61
N GLU A 61 -3.11 -3.96 15.24
CA GLU A 61 -2.87 -4.92 16.33
C GLU A 61 -2.33 -4.23 17.58
N PRO A 62 -3.00 -4.25 18.75
CA PRO A 62 -2.61 -3.44 19.92
C PRO A 62 -1.18 -3.69 20.46
N ASN A 63 -0.64 -4.89 20.27
CA ASN A 63 0.62 -5.32 20.90
C ASN A 63 1.80 -5.42 19.92
N GLN A 64 1.64 -4.97 18.68
CA GLN A 64 2.67 -5.04 17.66
C GLN A 64 3.23 -3.64 17.35
N SER A 65 4.47 -3.56 16.86
CA SER A 65 5.13 -2.27 16.59
C SER A 65 5.10 -1.92 15.10
N THR A 66 5.09 -0.62 14.79
CA THR A 66 5.51 -0.14 13.46
C THR A 66 7.01 -0.30 13.32
N LEU A 67 7.49 -0.93 12.24
CA LEU A 67 8.90 -1.23 12.00
C LEU A 67 9.32 -0.73 10.62
N ILE A 68 10.47 -0.06 10.57
CA ILE A 68 11.15 0.31 9.33
C ILE A 68 12.60 -0.14 9.46
N ALA A 69 13.00 -1.13 8.68
CA ALA A 69 14.35 -1.66 8.69
C ALA A 69 14.70 -2.26 7.33
N ASN A 70 15.92 -2.01 6.84
CA ASN A 70 16.42 -2.58 5.58
C ASN A 70 15.48 -2.37 4.38
N GLY A 71 14.83 -1.20 4.30
CA GLY A 71 13.87 -0.88 3.24
C GLY A 71 12.54 -1.65 3.32
N SER A 72 12.31 -2.45 4.36
CA SER A 72 11.02 -3.07 4.67
C SER A 72 10.24 -2.22 5.67
N ILE A 73 8.97 -1.95 5.36
CA ILE A 73 8.08 -1.12 6.16
C ILE A 73 6.86 -1.94 6.57
N TYR A 74 6.66 -2.07 7.88
CA TYR A 74 5.51 -2.71 8.50
C TYR A 74 4.81 -1.66 9.36
N ILE A 75 3.56 -1.34 9.05
CA ILE A 75 2.84 -0.24 9.70
C ILE A 75 1.74 -0.82 10.59
N ASN A 76 1.84 -0.54 11.88
CA ASN A 76 0.71 -0.70 12.77
C ASN A 76 -0.03 0.63 12.92
N VAL A 77 -1.30 0.68 12.51
CA VAL A 77 -2.13 1.90 12.64
C VAL A 77 -2.45 2.25 14.10
N GLN A 78 -2.25 1.30 15.04
CA GLN A 78 -2.35 1.56 16.48
C GLN A 78 -1.16 2.36 17.04
N SER A 79 -0.04 2.46 16.31
CA SER A 79 1.11 3.27 16.71
C SER A 79 0.87 4.79 16.55
N PHE A 80 -0.24 5.20 15.95
CA PHE A 80 -0.52 6.58 15.58
C PHE A 80 -1.91 6.98 16.03
N ASP A 81 -2.14 8.26 16.30
CA ASP A 81 -3.43 8.81 16.69
C ASP A 81 -4.33 8.98 15.47
N TYR A 82 -3.79 9.56 14.40
CA TYR A 82 -4.50 9.83 13.15
C TYR A 82 -3.55 9.87 11.95
N LEU A 83 -4.13 9.87 10.75
CA LEU A 83 -3.43 10.17 9.51
C LEU A 83 -3.90 11.53 8.97
N GLN A 84 -2.96 12.38 8.60
CA GLN A 84 -3.23 13.63 7.90
C GLN A 84 -2.85 13.50 6.43
N LEU A 85 -3.81 13.77 5.55
CA LEU A 85 -3.57 13.94 4.12
C LEU A 85 -3.25 15.39 3.81
N SER A 86 -2.18 15.58 3.05
CA SER A 86 -1.75 16.89 2.56
C SER A 86 -1.06 16.75 1.20
N GLN A 87 -0.72 17.88 0.58
CA GLN A 87 0.15 17.90 -0.60
C GLN A 87 1.43 18.65 -0.28
N SER A 88 2.55 18.13 -0.77
CA SER A 88 3.82 18.84 -0.76
C SER A 88 3.79 20.03 -1.72
N PHE A 89 4.82 20.89 -1.63
CA PHE A 89 5.04 21.94 -2.63
C PHE A 89 5.21 21.41 -4.07
N SER A 90 5.66 20.16 -4.21
CA SER A 90 5.79 19.45 -5.49
C SER A 90 4.48 18.78 -5.94
N GLN A 91 3.35 19.04 -5.29
CA GLN A 91 2.04 18.42 -5.55
C GLN A 91 2.02 16.90 -5.32
N GLU A 92 2.94 16.38 -4.51
CA GLU A 92 2.95 14.98 -4.13
C GLU A 92 2.06 14.78 -2.90
N THR A 93 1.17 13.78 -2.94
CA THR A 93 0.35 13.43 -1.79
C THR A 93 1.22 12.95 -0.64
N CYS A 94 1.06 13.58 0.52
CA CYS A 94 1.77 13.26 1.75
C CYS A 94 0.80 12.60 2.74
N PHE A 95 1.20 11.46 3.28
CA PHE A 95 0.47 10.69 4.28
C PHE A 95 1.22 10.80 5.60
N ASP A 96 0.76 11.71 6.46
CA ASP A 96 1.40 11.98 7.75
C ASP A 96 0.73 11.17 8.84
N LEU A 97 1.39 10.10 9.29
CA LEU A 97 1.00 9.33 10.46
C LEU A 97 1.52 10.04 11.72
N VAL A 98 0.60 10.50 12.56
CA VAL A 98 0.93 11.38 13.70
C VAL A 98 0.66 10.66 15.02
N GLN A 99 1.60 10.77 15.96
CA GLN A 99 1.46 10.36 17.36
C GLN A 99 2.09 11.44 18.25
N GLU A 100 1.28 12.23 18.95
CA GLU A 100 1.77 13.38 19.73
C GLU A 100 2.73 14.29 18.91
N HIS A 101 4.02 14.29 19.26
CA HIS A 101 5.09 15.07 18.61
C HIS A 101 5.89 14.28 17.57
N ARG A 102 5.53 13.02 17.32
CA ARG A 102 6.13 12.15 16.31
C ARG A 102 5.32 12.20 15.01
N ILE A 103 6.01 12.36 13.89
CA ILE A 103 5.40 12.26 12.56
C ILE A 103 6.22 11.26 11.74
N LEU A 104 5.52 10.26 11.18
CA LEU A 104 6.01 9.44 10.09
C LEU A 104 5.29 9.87 8.81
N ARG A 105 5.97 10.63 7.97
CA ARG A 105 5.46 11.04 6.65
C ARG A 105 5.82 10.01 5.61
N LEU A 106 4.84 9.59 4.82
CA LEU A 106 5.03 8.73 3.65
C LEU A 106 4.66 9.52 2.39
N ILE A 107 5.52 9.47 1.39
CA ILE A 107 5.27 10.06 0.06
C ILE A 107 5.39 8.92 -0.96
N PRO A 108 4.31 8.56 -1.67
CA PRO A 108 4.37 7.53 -2.69
C PRO A 108 5.40 7.88 -3.75
N ILE A 109 6.28 6.94 -4.06
CA ILE A 109 7.13 7.04 -5.24
C ILE A 109 6.31 6.46 -6.37
N SER A 110 5.66 7.32 -7.16
CA SER A 110 5.19 6.89 -8.46
C SER A 110 6.41 6.43 -9.24
N VAL A 111 6.49 5.14 -9.55
CA VAL A 111 7.25 4.74 -10.73
C VAL A 111 6.49 5.43 -11.85
N GLN A 112 6.99 6.57 -12.33
CA GLN A 112 6.50 7.10 -13.59
C GLN A 112 6.57 5.94 -14.55
N ASN A 113 5.40 5.52 -15.02
CA ASN A 113 5.23 4.36 -15.86
C ASN A 113 6.32 4.45 -16.91
N SER A 114 7.36 3.65 -16.72
CA SER A 114 8.25 3.33 -17.79
C SER A 114 7.39 2.42 -18.65
N GLU A 115 6.56 3.03 -19.50
CA GLU A 115 5.98 2.40 -20.69
C GLU A 115 7.10 1.79 -21.58
N GLN A 116 8.37 1.91 -21.17
CA GLN A 116 9.56 1.35 -21.77
C GLN A 116 10.14 0.10 -21.08
N ILE A 117 9.74 -0.29 -19.86
CA ILE A 117 10.36 -1.45 -19.16
C ILE A 117 9.49 -2.72 -19.22
N LEU A 118 8.15 -2.60 -19.28
CA LEU A 118 7.27 -3.77 -19.52
C LEU A 118 7.03 -4.05 -21.01
N THR A 119 7.52 -3.20 -21.92
CA THR A 119 7.85 -3.59 -23.30
C THR A 119 9.14 -4.40 -23.35
N ARG A 120 9.38 -5.26 -22.37
CA ARG A 120 10.29 -6.39 -22.53
C ARG A 120 9.56 -7.45 -23.35
N ASN A 121 9.31 -7.11 -24.62
CA ASN A 121 9.32 -7.96 -25.80
C ASN A 121 9.04 -9.46 -25.59
N ILE A 122 7.96 -9.81 -24.89
CA ILE A 122 7.42 -11.17 -24.96
C ILE A 122 6.39 -11.10 -26.07
N ASP A 123 6.86 -11.42 -27.28
CA ASP A 123 6.03 -11.53 -28.46
C ASP A 123 4.91 -12.53 -28.19
N ALA A 124 3.66 -12.11 -28.38
CA ALA A 124 2.49 -12.95 -28.16
C ALA A 124 2.57 -14.25 -28.98
N ALA A 125 3.21 -14.20 -30.15
CA ALA A 125 3.46 -15.40 -30.97
C ALA A 125 4.42 -16.39 -30.29
N THR A 126 5.36 -15.91 -29.47
CA THR A 126 6.25 -16.78 -28.68
C THR A 126 5.47 -17.48 -27.55
N ILE A 127 4.56 -16.77 -26.88
CA ILE A 127 3.69 -17.39 -25.86
C ILE A 127 2.78 -18.43 -26.50
N GLU A 128 2.16 -18.11 -27.64
CA GLU A 128 1.24 -18.99 -28.35
C GLU A 128 1.94 -20.26 -28.87
N ALA A 129 3.17 -20.12 -29.39
CA ALA A 129 3.99 -21.26 -29.80
C ALA A 129 4.33 -22.17 -28.61
N MET A 130 4.75 -21.61 -27.46
CA MET A 130 5.04 -22.40 -26.26
C MET A 130 3.80 -23.12 -25.71
N VAL A 131 2.62 -22.48 -25.74
CA VAL A 131 1.36 -23.10 -25.32
C VAL A 131 0.98 -24.25 -26.26
N THR A 132 1.15 -24.05 -27.57
CA THR A 132 0.87 -25.08 -28.57
C THR A 132 1.81 -26.28 -28.39
N ASP A 133 3.11 -26.05 -28.25
CA ASP A 133 4.10 -27.12 -28.06
C ASP A 133 3.83 -27.94 -26.80
N VAL A 134 3.49 -27.31 -25.67
CA VAL A 134 3.18 -28.02 -24.41
C VAL A 134 1.88 -28.82 -24.51
N LEU A 135 0.85 -28.29 -25.18
CA LEU A 135 -0.41 -28.99 -25.38
C LEU A 135 -0.26 -30.16 -26.36
N SER A 136 0.48 -29.98 -27.45
CA SER A 136 0.78 -31.03 -28.42
C SER A 136 1.62 -32.15 -27.82
N ALA A 137 2.67 -31.82 -27.05
CA ALA A 137 3.48 -32.82 -26.38
C ALA A 137 2.67 -33.64 -25.34
N ARG A 138 1.66 -33.04 -24.70
CA ARG A 138 0.74 -33.78 -23.83
C ARG A 138 -0.23 -34.68 -24.58
N LEU A 139 -0.64 -34.27 -25.78
CA LEU A 139 -1.53 -35.07 -26.63
C LEU A 139 -0.79 -36.28 -27.22
N ASP A 140 0.46 -36.12 -27.64
CA ASP A 140 1.28 -37.21 -28.19
C ASP A 140 1.57 -38.30 -27.13
N VAL A 141 1.77 -37.93 -25.86
CA VAL A 141 1.96 -38.90 -24.77
C VAL A 141 0.69 -39.69 -24.46
N GLN A 142 -0.50 -39.12 -24.70
CA GLN A 142 -1.77 -39.84 -24.47
C GLN A 142 -2.15 -40.78 -25.62
N LEU A 143 -1.53 -40.64 -26.79
CA LEU A 143 -1.77 -41.50 -27.96
C LEU A 143 -0.83 -42.71 -28.04
N ASP A 144 0.29 -42.71 -27.30
CA ASP A 144 1.23 -43.83 -27.22
C ASP A 144 0.87 -44.87 -26.13
N ASP A 145 -0.17 -44.62 -25.33
CA ASP A 145 -0.66 -45.55 -24.28
C ASP A 145 -1.80 -46.48 -24.77
N ASP A 146 -2.14 -46.46 -26.06
CA ASP A 146 -3.06 -47.40 -26.71
C ASP A 146 -2.29 -48.43 -27.60
N PHE A 147 -1.67 -49.43 -26.96
CA PHE A 147 -1.19 -50.68 -27.59
C PHE A 147 -1.71 -51.92 -26.84
#